data_AF-A0A7C4WPL7-F1
#
_entry.id   AF-A0A7C4WPL7-F1
#
_cell.length_a   1.000
_cell.length_b   1.000
_cell.length_c   1.000
_cell.angle_alpha   90.00
_cell.angle_beta   90.00
_cell.angle_gamma   90.00
#
_symmetry.space_group_name_H-M   'P 1'
#
loop_
_entity.id
_entity.type
_entity.pdbx_description
1 polymer ?
#
loop_
_entity_poly.entity_id
_entity_poly.type
_entity_poly.pdbx_seq_one_letter_code
_entity_poly.pdbx_strand_id
1 'polypeptide(L)'
;MGSKLRKVILRDRRLIPPFNEPARDLMVMNKPLWLHQRDLLAPYCGEELEVDSLDEVPDDRVPTLVYRDNLFFDEPFLRTFLERARRLGKACRVAFALNDPAIVHHALPLQRGIRREGDVYVADMWYFPYGKEPYARPLVIETLAREIGYYRVPRYMAPNQGDLTFWVPLRAFLSIEHWVHIFMANSPFGIFAEGARMEAQIQRLDVKLRILWRAMLERRQVLSSSALIRIGRNVQIDPTAILQGPTIIGDNVTIGAGAVIANSIIGSNVNIGQGVQVLLSVVGDGCFL
;
A
#
# COMPACT_ATOMS: atom_id res chain seq x y z
N MET A 1 -11.26 -20.02 13.72
CA MET A 1 -10.07 -19.16 13.83
C MET A 1 -8.85 -20.05 13.71
N GLY A 2 -8.08 -19.95 12.62
CA GLY A 2 -6.83 -20.71 12.50
C GLY A 2 -5.82 -20.26 13.57
N SER A 3 -4.88 -21.12 13.92
CA SER A 3 -3.77 -20.74 14.79
C SER A 3 -3.04 -19.52 14.22
N LYS A 4 -2.64 -18.60 15.11
CA LYS A 4 -1.79 -17.46 14.75
C LYS A 4 -0.44 -17.98 14.24
N LEU A 5 0.09 -17.29 13.24
CA LEU A 5 1.40 -17.61 12.65
C LEU A 5 2.53 -16.98 13.48
N ARG A 6 3.71 -17.60 13.47
CA ARG A 6 4.95 -16.86 13.73
C ARG A 6 5.25 -15.99 12.51
N LYS A 7 5.58 -14.72 12.72
CA LYS A 7 6.19 -13.90 11.66
C LYS A 7 7.70 -13.81 11.90
N VAL A 8 8.47 -14.02 10.84
CA VAL A 8 9.91 -13.86 10.83
C VAL A 8 10.27 -12.78 9.82
N ILE A 9 11.04 -11.80 10.27
CA ILE A 9 11.40 -10.61 9.51
C ILE A 9 12.86 -10.75 9.10
N LEU A 10 13.13 -10.81 7.80
CA LEU A 10 14.50 -10.77 7.26
C LEU A 10 14.94 -9.31 7.15
N ARG A 11 16.02 -8.94 7.85
CA ARG A 11 16.51 -7.57 7.85
C ARG A 11 17.18 -7.20 6.51
N ASP A 12 16.81 -6.06 5.95
CA ASP A 12 17.56 -5.37 4.90
C ASP A 12 18.09 -4.04 5.46
N ARG A 13 19.43 -3.97 5.60
CA ARG A 13 20.14 -2.81 6.17
C ARG A 13 20.58 -1.80 5.11
N ARG A 14 20.20 -2.00 3.85
CA ARG A 14 20.57 -1.10 2.76
C ARG A 14 19.96 0.27 2.95
N LEU A 15 20.82 1.27 2.98
CA LEU A 15 20.41 2.66 3.03
C LEU A 15 19.94 3.12 1.65
N ILE A 16 18.82 3.84 1.61
CA ILE A 16 18.22 4.33 0.37
C ILE A 16 18.54 5.82 0.21
N PRO A 17 19.34 6.20 -0.81
CA PRO A 17 19.54 7.61 -1.16
C PRO A 17 18.23 8.23 -1.66
N PRO A 18 17.97 9.53 -1.40
CA PRO A 18 18.81 10.46 -0.65
C PRO A 18 18.59 10.44 0.87
N PHE A 19 17.67 9.62 1.36
CA PHE A 19 17.25 9.60 2.78
C PHE A 19 18.34 9.04 3.70
N ASN A 20 19.17 8.14 3.19
CA ASN A 20 20.23 7.46 3.94
C ASN A 20 19.69 6.65 5.14
N GLU A 21 18.48 6.11 5.01
CA GLU A 21 17.77 5.26 5.97
C GLU A 21 17.43 3.92 5.30
N PRO A 22 17.31 2.82 6.08
CA PRO A 22 16.82 1.56 5.55
C PRO A 22 15.33 1.66 5.17
N ALA A 23 14.92 0.85 4.20
CA ALA A 23 13.55 0.87 3.67
C ALA A 23 12.46 0.77 4.74
N ARG A 24 12.70 -0.03 5.79
CA ARG A 24 11.76 -0.27 6.89
C ARG A 24 11.39 1.01 7.65
N ASP A 25 12.30 1.97 7.72
CA ASP A 25 12.13 3.21 8.49
C ASP A 25 11.55 4.36 7.65
N LEU A 26 11.60 4.23 6.33
CA LEU A 26 11.04 5.22 5.42
C LEU A 26 9.52 5.31 5.50
N MET A 27 9.02 6.52 5.30
CA MET A 27 7.59 6.83 5.34
C MET A 27 6.89 6.40 4.06
N VAL A 28 5.92 5.49 4.21
CA VAL A 28 5.03 5.02 3.14
C VAL A 28 3.60 5.11 3.66
N MET A 29 2.73 5.79 2.90
CA MET A 29 1.34 6.05 3.27
C MET A 29 1.22 6.72 4.65
N ASN A 30 2.13 7.66 4.93
CA ASN A 30 2.30 8.39 6.18
C ASN A 30 2.54 7.51 7.43
N LYS A 31 3.23 6.37 7.25
CA LYS A 31 3.74 5.54 8.36
C LYS A 31 5.12 4.99 8.00
N PRO A 32 6.00 4.71 8.97
CA PRO A 32 7.18 3.88 8.71
C PRO A 32 6.75 2.53 8.13
N LEU A 33 7.49 2.02 7.15
CA LEU A 33 7.15 0.77 6.47
C LEU A 33 7.00 -0.41 7.46
N TRP A 34 7.86 -0.51 8.48
CA TRP A 34 7.75 -1.55 9.52
C TRP A 34 6.41 -1.48 10.29
N LEU A 35 5.91 -0.27 10.53
CA LEU A 35 4.65 -0.03 11.24
C LEU A 35 3.46 -0.44 10.37
N HIS A 36 3.52 -0.10 9.09
CA HIS A 36 2.54 -0.55 8.09
C HIS A 36 2.48 -2.09 8.04
N GLN A 37 3.62 -2.77 7.93
CA GLN A 37 3.69 -4.23 7.94
C GLN A 37 3.15 -4.84 9.24
N ARG A 38 3.52 -4.25 10.40
CA ARG A 38 3.03 -4.69 11.72
C ARG A 38 1.51 -4.61 11.81
N ASP A 39 0.93 -3.49 11.42
CA ASP A 39 -0.52 -3.26 11.49
C ASP A 39 -1.28 -4.25 10.58
N LEU A 40 -0.77 -4.51 9.37
CA LEU A 40 -1.34 -5.49 8.44
C LEU A 40 -1.26 -6.93 8.95
N LEU A 41 -0.17 -7.29 9.62
CA LEU A 41 0.08 -8.67 10.08
C LEU A 41 -0.52 -8.97 11.46
N ALA A 42 -0.88 -7.96 12.25
CA ALA A 42 -1.43 -8.12 13.60
C ALA A 42 -2.63 -9.09 13.71
N PRO A 43 -3.57 -9.15 12.75
CA PRO A 43 -4.67 -10.12 12.78
C PRO A 43 -4.23 -11.57 12.55
N TYR A 44 -3.07 -11.79 11.92
CA TYR A 44 -2.64 -13.11 11.44
C TYR A 44 -1.52 -13.73 12.29
N CYS A 45 -0.73 -12.91 12.97
CA CYS A 45 0.49 -13.33 13.66
C CYS A 45 0.39 -13.15 15.18
N GLY A 46 1.12 -13.98 15.93
CA GLY A 46 1.14 -13.98 17.41
C GLY A 46 2.53 -13.94 18.02
N GLU A 47 3.55 -14.28 17.24
CA GLU A 47 4.96 -14.29 17.63
C GLU A 47 5.76 -13.57 16.55
N GLU A 48 6.82 -12.87 16.95
CA GLU A 48 7.70 -12.10 16.08
C GLU A 48 9.16 -12.47 16.35
N LEU A 49 9.90 -12.70 15.26
CA LEU A 49 11.35 -12.93 15.29
C LEU A 49 11.99 -12.10 14.16
N GLU A 50 13.12 -11.46 14.43
CA GLU A 50 13.93 -10.81 13.40
C GLU A 50 15.24 -11.59 13.21
N VAL A 51 15.60 -11.85 11.97
CA VAL A 51 16.82 -12.58 11.58
C VAL A 51 17.49 -11.90 10.40
N ASP A 52 18.77 -12.19 10.16
CA ASP A 52 19.51 -11.56 9.07
C ASP A 52 19.45 -12.40 7.77
N SER A 53 19.08 -13.68 7.86
CA SER A 53 19.01 -14.61 6.73
C SER A 53 17.94 -15.69 6.91
N LEU A 54 17.57 -16.36 5.81
CA LEU A 54 16.60 -17.47 5.85
C LEU A 54 17.15 -18.69 6.62
N ASP A 55 18.48 -18.82 6.71
CA ASP A 55 19.14 -19.92 7.42
C ASP A 55 18.97 -19.82 8.94
N GLU A 56 18.84 -18.61 9.47
CA GLU A 56 18.60 -18.33 10.90
C GLU A 56 17.15 -18.55 11.34
N VAL A 57 16.22 -18.78 10.41
CA VAL A 57 14.84 -19.12 10.78
C VAL A 57 14.83 -20.48 11.49
N PRO A 58 14.18 -20.60 12.67
CA PRO A 58 14.13 -21.84 13.43
C PRO A 58 13.57 -23.03 12.63
N ASP A 59 14.13 -24.22 12.86
CA ASP A 59 13.70 -25.47 12.25
C ASP A 59 12.58 -26.19 13.04
N ASP A 60 11.85 -25.46 13.88
CA ASP A 60 10.71 -25.98 14.62
C ASP A 60 9.45 -26.09 13.73
N ARG A 61 8.52 -26.97 14.11
CA ARG A 61 7.30 -27.25 13.33
C ARG A 61 6.20 -26.22 13.59
N VAL A 62 6.53 -24.94 13.51
CA VAL A 62 5.60 -23.83 13.74
C VAL A 62 5.17 -23.21 12.40
N PRO A 63 3.86 -23.00 12.16
CA PRO A 63 3.39 -22.27 10.99
C PRO A 63 3.99 -20.86 10.95
N THR A 64 4.78 -20.57 9.92
CA THR A 64 5.64 -19.39 9.86
C THR A 64 5.44 -18.61 8.56
N LEU A 65 5.24 -17.30 8.68
CA LEU A 65 5.34 -16.35 7.57
C LEU A 65 6.71 -15.67 7.64
N VAL A 66 7.49 -15.73 6.57
CA VAL A 66 8.79 -15.05 6.47
C VAL A 66 8.68 -13.94 5.42
N TYR A 67 9.20 -12.76 5.68
CA TYR A 67 9.29 -11.70 4.67
C TYR A 67 10.49 -10.78 4.93
N ARG A 68 11.02 -10.15 3.88
CA ARG A 68 12.05 -9.10 4.01
C ARG A 68 11.43 -7.77 4.38
N ASP A 69 12.00 -7.03 5.33
CA ASP A 69 11.44 -5.78 5.86
C ASP A 69 11.44 -4.60 4.87
N ASN A 70 12.13 -4.72 3.74
CA ASN A 70 12.06 -3.74 2.64
C ASN A 70 10.83 -3.91 1.72
N LEU A 71 9.99 -4.91 1.94
CA LEU A 71 8.82 -5.18 1.10
C LEU A 71 7.63 -4.30 1.48
N PHE A 72 7.07 -3.57 0.51
CA PHE A 72 5.76 -2.94 0.66
C PHE A 72 4.69 -3.85 0.06
N PHE A 73 3.61 -4.07 0.80
CA PHE A 73 2.43 -4.80 0.35
C PHE A 73 1.18 -4.28 1.07
N ASP A 74 0.02 -4.40 0.45
CA ASP A 74 -1.25 -3.95 1.04
C ASP A 74 -2.09 -5.11 1.61
N GLU A 75 -3.17 -4.76 2.31
CA GLU A 75 -4.08 -5.74 2.91
C GLU A 75 -4.71 -6.69 1.87
N PRO A 76 -5.22 -6.22 0.71
CA PRO A 76 -5.73 -7.10 -0.34
C PRO A 76 -4.70 -8.13 -0.83
N PHE A 77 -3.44 -7.71 -1.01
CA PHE A 77 -2.36 -8.61 -1.40
C PHE A 77 -2.11 -9.67 -0.31
N LEU A 78 -1.82 -9.22 0.91
CA LEU A 78 -1.48 -10.10 2.04
C LEU A 78 -2.57 -11.13 2.29
N ARG A 79 -3.83 -10.68 2.32
CA ARG A 79 -4.99 -11.55 2.53
C ARG A 79 -5.07 -12.63 1.46
N THR A 80 -4.96 -12.24 0.18
CA THR A 80 -5.01 -13.17 -0.95
C THR A 80 -3.88 -14.19 -0.88
N PHE A 81 -2.66 -13.75 -0.57
CA PHE A 81 -1.51 -14.64 -0.40
C PHE A 81 -1.74 -15.65 0.72
N LEU A 82 -2.09 -15.20 1.93
CA LEU A 82 -2.32 -16.07 3.07
C LEU A 82 -3.48 -17.05 2.86
N GLU A 83 -4.58 -16.62 2.26
CA GLU A 83 -5.72 -17.49 1.95
C GLU A 83 -5.34 -18.61 0.96
N ARG A 84 -4.64 -18.27 -0.13
CA ARG A 84 -4.17 -19.25 -1.12
C ARG A 84 -3.09 -20.16 -0.54
N ALA A 85 -2.15 -19.62 0.23
CA ALA A 85 -1.07 -20.37 0.85
C ALA A 85 -1.59 -21.40 1.89
N ARG A 86 -2.56 -20.99 2.72
CA ARG A 86 -3.24 -21.90 3.66
C ARG A 86 -4.01 -23.00 2.94
N ARG A 87 -4.72 -22.67 1.85
CA ARG A 87 -5.43 -23.66 1.04
C ARG A 87 -4.49 -24.64 0.36
N LEU A 88 -3.33 -24.18 -0.10
CA LEU A 88 -2.29 -25.02 -0.69
C LEU A 88 -1.71 -26.01 0.33
N GLY A 89 -1.56 -25.59 1.59
CA GLY A 89 -1.09 -26.45 2.68
C GLY A 89 0.35 -26.95 2.53
N LYS A 90 1.16 -26.27 1.71
CA LYS A 90 2.58 -26.60 1.44
C LYS A 90 3.43 -25.33 1.52
N ALA A 91 4.73 -25.49 1.78
CA ALA A 91 5.68 -24.38 1.71
C ALA A 91 5.59 -23.67 0.35
N CYS A 92 5.40 -22.35 0.39
CA CYS A 92 5.29 -21.54 -0.81
C CYS A 92 5.92 -20.15 -0.64
N ARG A 93 6.21 -19.54 -1.77
CA ARG A 93 6.86 -18.24 -1.90
C ARG A 93 6.03 -17.38 -2.85
N VAL A 94 5.89 -16.09 -2.55
CA VAL A 94 5.21 -15.15 -3.44
C VAL A 94 5.82 -15.19 -4.83
N ALA A 95 4.95 -15.27 -5.83
CA ALA A 95 5.32 -15.19 -7.24
C ALA A 95 4.34 -14.32 -8.04
N PHE A 96 4.77 -13.91 -9.23
CA PHE A 96 4.03 -13.10 -10.18
C PHE A 96 4.22 -13.64 -11.59
N ALA A 97 3.21 -13.47 -12.44
CA ALA A 97 3.30 -13.82 -13.85
C ALA A 97 4.32 -12.90 -14.57
N LEU A 98 5.01 -13.43 -15.59
CA LEU A 98 6.00 -12.67 -16.35
C LEU A 98 5.42 -11.47 -17.12
N ASN A 99 4.10 -11.45 -17.31
CA ASN A 99 3.36 -10.40 -18.01
C ASN A 99 2.47 -9.57 -17.07
N ASP A 100 2.66 -9.65 -15.74
CA ASP A 100 1.92 -8.80 -14.80
C ASP A 100 2.31 -7.32 -15.01
N PRO A 101 1.37 -6.44 -15.44
CA PRO A 101 1.73 -5.09 -15.87
C PRO A 101 2.31 -4.21 -14.76
N ALA A 102 1.77 -4.31 -13.54
CA ALA A 102 2.27 -3.51 -12.41
C ALA A 102 3.69 -3.96 -12.02
N ILE A 103 3.94 -5.27 -12.04
CA ILE A 103 5.26 -5.81 -11.71
C ILE A 103 6.29 -5.42 -12.78
N VAL A 104 6.00 -5.72 -14.04
CA VAL A 104 6.95 -5.54 -15.15
C VAL A 104 7.32 -4.07 -15.36
N HIS A 105 6.34 -3.17 -15.32
CA HIS A 105 6.57 -1.76 -15.63
C HIS A 105 7.05 -0.94 -14.44
N HIS A 106 6.64 -1.27 -13.21
CA HIS A 106 6.84 -0.39 -12.04
C HIS A 106 7.60 -1.04 -10.87
N ALA A 107 7.49 -2.36 -10.67
CA ALA A 107 8.11 -3.03 -9.53
C ALA A 107 9.50 -3.62 -9.82
N LEU A 108 9.80 -3.99 -11.07
CA LEU A 108 11.10 -4.56 -11.45
C LEU A 108 12.26 -3.56 -11.59
N PRO A 109 12.05 -2.34 -12.13
CA PRO A 109 13.16 -1.41 -12.33
C PRO A 109 13.87 -1.06 -11.02
N LEU A 110 15.20 -0.92 -11.03
CA LEU A 110 16.01 -0.40 -9.91
C LEU A 110 15.99 -1.22 -8.61
N GLN A 111 15.59 -2.50 -8.65
CA GLN A 111 15.60 -3.42 -7.51
C GLN A 111 16.16 -4.81 -7.87
N ARG A 112 16.39 -5.66 -6.86
CA ARG A 112 16.94 -7.03 -6.98
C ARG A 112 16.12 -8.10 -6.25
N GLY A 113 15.21 -7.73 -5.33
CA GLY A 113 14.41 -8.65 -4.52
C GLY A 113 13.38 -9.46 -5.31
N ILE A 114 12.73 -8.87 -6.30
CA ILE A 114 11.87 -9.53 -7.28
C ILE A 114 12.74 -9.99 -8.44
N ARG A 115 12.85 -11.31 -8.60
CA ARG A 115 13.75 -11.95 -9.56
C ARG A 115 13.04 -13.03 -10.37
N ARG A 116 13.49 -13.27 -11.59
CA ARG A 116 12.92 -14.32 -12.45
C ARG A 116 13.46 -15.69 -12.03
N GLU A 117 12.56 -16.65 -11.80
CA GLU A 117 12.88 -18.08 -11.66
C GLU A 117 11.96 -18.84 -12.64
N GLY A 118 12.54 -19.41 -13.69
CA GLY A 118 11.77 -20.11 -14.73
C GLY A 118 10.75 -19.20 -15.44
N ASP A 119 9.48 -19.56 -15.32
CA ASP A 119 8.32 -18.94 -15.95
C ASP A 119 7.57 -17.95 -15.05
N VAL A 120 8.16 -17.56 -13.91
CA VAL A 120 7.57 -16.60 -12.96
C VAL A 120 8.62 -15.63 -12.41
N TYR A 121 8.15 -14.48 -11.90
CA TYR A 121 8.93 -13.65 -10.97
C TYR A 121 8.62 -14.08 -9.54
N VAL A 122 9.60 -14.05 -8.66
CA VAL A 122 9.49 -14.49 -7.27
C VAL A 122 10.12 -13.46 -6.34
N ALA A 123 9.55 -13.30 -5.15
CA ALA A 123 9.97 -12.28 -4.18
C ALA A 123 10.25 -12.88 -2.79
N ASP A 124 10.86 -12.10 -1.91
CA ASP A 124 11.31 -12.55 -0.59
C ASP A 124 10.18 -12.52 0.46
N MET A 125 9.08 -13.22 0.17
CA MET A 125 7.98 -13.50 1.10
C MET A 125 7.56 -14.98 0.98
N TRP A 126 7.56 -15.70 2.09
CA TRP A 126 7.32 -17.14 2.18
C TRP A 126 6.27 -17.47 3.23
N TYR A 127 5.52 -18.53 2.97
CA TYR A 127 4.64 -19.16 3.95
C TYR A 127 5.03 -20.64 4.12
N PHE A 128 5.33 -21.01 5.35
CA PHE A 128 5.73 -22.34 5.77
C PHE A 128 4.66 -22.92 6.71
N PRO A 129 3.81 -23.85 6.26
CA PRO A 129 2.71 -24.35 7.09
C PRO A 129 3.17 -25.20 8.28
N TYR A 130 4.35 -25.83 8.21
CA TYR A 130 4.83 -26.79 9.21
C TYR A 130 6.31 -26.60 9.59
N GLY A 131 6.81 -25.35 9.56
CA GLY A 131 8.22 -25.01 9.73
C GLY A 131 8.97 -24.84 8.40
N LYS A 132 10.17 -24.23 8.46
CA LYS A 132 10.99 -23.93 7.27
C LYS A 132 11.28 -25.19 6.46
N GLU A 133 11.07 -25.12 5.15
CA GLU A 133 11.40 -26.19 4.20
C GLU A 133 12.46 -25.69 3.20
N PRO A 134 13.40 -26.54 2.73
CA PRO A 134 14.41 -26.14 1.75
C PRO A 134 13.83 -25.65 0.42
N TYR A 135 12.64 -26.14 0.06
CA TYR A 135 11.98 -25.80 -1.20
C TYR A 135 10.60 -25.20 -0.93
N ALA A 136 10.43 -23.95 -1.36
CA ALA A 136 9.15 -23.26 -1.33
C ALA A 136 8.64 -23.07 -2.75
N ARG A 137 7.44 -23.59 -3.02
CA ARG A 137 6.83 -23.53 -4.35
C ARG A 137 6.44 -22.09 -4.69
N PRO A 138 6.70 -21.61 -5.92
CA PRO A 138 6.14 -20.34 -6.36
C PRO A 138 4.60 -20.37 -6.29
N LEU A 139 4.00 -19.35 -5.67
CA LEU A 139 2.56 -19.15 -5.57
C LEU A 139 2.22 -17.82 -6.23
N VAL A 140 1.67 -17.90 -7.45
CA VAL A 140 1.34 -16.72 -8.24
C VAL A 140 0.16 -15.96 -7.64
N ILE A 141 0.36 -14.67 -7.37
CA ILE A 141 -0.67 -13.72 -6.93
C ILE A 141 -0.80 -12.63 -8.00
N GLU A 142 -1.99 -12.49 -8.59
CA GLU A 142 -2.21 -11.48 -9.62
C GLU A 142 -2.38 -10.10 -8.96
N THR A 143 -1.68 -9.07 -9.46
CA THR A 143 -1.82 -7.70 -8.92
C THR A 143 -3.16 -7.06 -9.29
N LEU A 144 -3.82 -7.59 -10.32
CA LEU A 144 -5.05 -7.03 -10.92
C LEU A 144 -4.85 -5.57 -11.37
N ALA A 145 -3.69 -5.29 -11.96
CA ALA A 145 -3.33 -3.97 -12.42
C ALA A 145 -4.36 -3.36 -13.39
N ARG A 146 -4.63 -2.07 -13.22
CA ARG A 146 -5.45 -1.26 -14.13
C ARG A 146 -4.65 -0.07 -14.60
N GLU A 147 -4.82 0.30 -15.86
CA GLU A 147 -4.22 1.51 -16.38
C GLU A 147 -4.99 2.73 -15.86
N ILE A 148 -4.30 3.64 -15.17
CA ILE A 148 -4.88 4.87 -14.59
C ILE A 148 -3.86 5.99 -14.77
N GLY A 149 -4.30 7.16 -15.24
CA GLY A 149 -3.47 8.35 -15.25
C GLY A 149 -4.09 9.50 -16.04
N TYR A 150 -3.23 10.33 -16.61
CA TYR A 150 -3.63 11.49 -17.38
C TYR A 150 -3.74 11.13 -18.85
N TYR A 151 -4.97 11.06 -19.33
CA TYR A 151 -5.29 10.85 -20.72
C TYR A 151 -5.33 12.18 -21.47
N ARG A 152 -4.96 12.18 -22.75
CA ARG A 152 -4.96 13.35 -23.65
C ARG A 152 -3.95 14.43 -23.27
N VAL A 153 -2.75 14.01 -22.88
CA VAL A 153 -1.64 14.93 -22.64
C VAL A 153 -1.23 15.59 -23.97
N PRO A 154 -1.06 16.92 -24.04
CA PRO A 154 -0.67 17.59 -25.27
C PRO A 154 0.64 17.02 -25.83
N ARG A 155 0.65 16.71 -27.14
CA ARG A 155 1.78 16.05 -27.81
C ARG A 155 3.11 16.81 -27.69
N TYR A 156 3.10 18.13 -27.51
CA TYR A 156 4.34 18.90 -27.33
C TYR A 156 5.01 18.64 -25.96
N MET A 157 4.27 18.17 -24.95
CA MET A 157 4.81 17.80 -23.64
C MET A 157 5.29 16.35 -23.61
N ALA A 158 4.68 15.48 -24.42
CA ALA A 158 4.94 14.04 -24.45
C ALA A 158 4.95 13.51 -25.90
N PRO A 159 5.93 13.93 -26.74
CA PRO A 159 5.89 13.70 -28.19
C PRO A 159 5.92 12.22 -28.58
N ASN A 160 6.56 11.38 -27.76
CA ASN A 160 6.77 9.95 -28.02
C ASN A 160 6.12 9.04 -26.97
N GLN A 161 5.51 9.60 -25.92
CA GLN A 161 5.05 8.86 -24.75
C GLN A 161 3.52 8.69 -24.71
N GLY A 162 2.78 9.56 -25.40
CA GLY A 162 1.31 9.47 -25.41
C GLY A 162 0.71 9.87 -24.06
N ASP A 163 -0.24 9.08 -23.57
CA ASP A 163 -0.88 9.30 -22.28
C ASP A 163 0.10 9.04 -21.12
N LEU A 164 0.01 9.83 -20.04
CA LEU A 164 0.85 9.67 -18.85
C LEU A 164 0.12 8.75 -17.85
N THR A 165 0.20 7.44 -18.10
CA THR A 165 -0.52 6.41 -17.35
C THR A 165 0.40 5.54 -16.48
N PHE A 166 -0.18 4.98 -15.43
CA PHE A 166 0.44 4.01 -14.54
C PHE A 166 -0.40 2.73 -14.51
N TRP A 167 0.26 1.59 -14.30
CA TRP A 167 -0.40 0.32 -14.03
C TRP A 167 -0.59 0.22 -12.52
N VAL A 168 -1.75 0.68 -12.06
CA VAL A 168 -2.14 0.72 -10.65
C VAL A 168 -2.63 -0.66 -10.19
N PRO A 169 -1.94 -1.34 -9.27
CA PRO A 169 -2.34 -2.66 -8.79
C PRO A 169 -3.45 -2.57 -7.74
N LEU A 170 -4.47 -3.43 -7.84
CA LEU A 170 -5.47 -3.57 -6.77
C LEU A 170 -4.98 -4.46 -5.61
N ARG A 171 -3.87 -5.16 -5.82
CA ARG A 171 -3.09 -5.88 -4.80
C ARG A 171 -1.63 -5.45 -4.91
N ALA A 172 -1.25 -4.44 -4.14
CA ALA A 172 0.06 -3.81 -4.24
C ALA A 172 1.17 -4.71 -3.64
N PHE A 173 2.31 -4.76 -4.33
CA PHE A 173 3.54 -5.40 -3.86
C PHE A 173 4.78 -4.75 -4.50
N LEU A 174 5.77 -4.35 -3.70
CA LEU A 174 7.04 -3.73 -4.15
C LEU A 174 8.21 -4.19 -3.28
N SER A 175 9.41 -4.23 -3.86
CA SER A 175 10.67 -4.27 -3.12
C SER A 175 11.26 -2.86 -3.09
N ILE A 176 11.29 -2.21 -1.92
CA ILE A 176 11.80 -0.85 -1.80
C ILE A 176 13.32 -0.90 -1.67
N GLU A 177 14.01 -0.56 -2.76
CA GLU A 177 15.48 -0.58 -2.84
C GLU A 177 16.09 0.72 -3.39
N HIS A 178 15.24 1.70 -3.72
CA HIS A 178 15.57 2.95 -4.38
C HIS A 178 14.45 3.97 -4.11
N TRP A 179 14.74 5.28 -4.05
CA TRP A 179 13.74 6.30 -3.69
C TRP A 179 12.53 6.35 -4.63
N VAL A 180 12.71 5.97 -5.90
CA VAL A 180 11.60 5.85 -6.88
C VAL A 180 10.53 4.88 -6.37
N HIS A 181 10.91 3.83 -5.64
CA HIS A 181 9.93 2.90 -5.05
C HIS A 181 9.11 3.53 -3.94
N ILE A 182 9.63 4.55 -3.23
CA ILE A 182 8.85 5.31 -2.24
C ILE A 182 7.75 6.12 -2.95
N PHE A 183 8.07 6.75 -4.08
CA PHE A 183 7.07 7.39 -4.92
C PHE A 183 6.03 6.37 -5.41
N MET A 184 6.47 5.21 -5.92
CA MET A 184 5.55 4.16 -6.38
C MET A 184 4.64 3.67 -5.24
N ALA A 185 5.17 3.44 -4.04
CA ALA A 185 4.44 2.94 -2.90
C ALA A 185 3.43 3.95 -2.31
N ASN A 186 3.72 5.25 -2.35
CA ASN A 186 2.80 6.29 -1.85
C ASN A 186 1.72 6.66 -2.88
N SER A 187 2.05 6.65 -4.16
CA SER A 187 1.16 7.15 -5.22
C SER A 187 0.52 6.00 -6.03
N PRO A 188 1.09 5.47 -7.14
CA PRO A 188 0.44 4.40 -7.90
C PRO A 188 0.04 3.15 -7.11
N PHE A 189 0.89 2.63 -6.23
CA PHE A 189 0.63 1.41 -5.44
C PHE A 189 -0.06 1.72 -4.10
N GLY A 190 -0.14 3.01 -3.74
CA GLY A 190 -0.71 3.50 -2.49
C GLY A 190 -2.07 4.16 -2.72
N ILE A 191 -2.10 5.49 -2.70
CA ILE A 191 -3.33 6.29 -2.81
C ILE A 191 -4.14 5.95 -4.06
N PHE A 192 -3.50 5.74 -5.21
CA PHE A 192 -4.22 5.45 -6.46
C PHE A 192 -4.86 4.06 -6.39
N ALA A 193 -4.17 3.08 -5.81
CA ALA A 193 -4.69 1.75 -5.59
C ALA A 193 -5.87 1.75 -4.61
N GLU A 194 -5.78 2.52 -3.51
CA GLU A 194 -6.90 2.74 -2.58
C GLU A 194 -8.10 3.40 -3.26
N GLY A 195 -7.86 4.45 -4.06
CA GLY A 195 -8.90 5.11 -4.86
C GLY A 195 -9.59 4.14 -5.83
N ALA A 196 -8.81 3.40 -6.62
CA ALA A 196 -9.32 2.43 -7.59
C ALA A 196 -10.13 1.31 -6.93
N ARG A 197 -9.71 0.86 -5.74
CA ARG A 197 -10.48 -0.10 -4.93
C ARG A 197 -11.77 0.50 -4.41
N MET A 198 -11.73 1.72 -3.87
CA MET A 198 -12.91 2.42 -3.36
C MET A 198 -13.94 2.65 -4.47
N GLU A 199 -13.50 3.10 -5.65
CA GLU A 199 -14.37 3.26 -6.82
C GLU A 199 -15.03 1.92 -7.22
N ALA A 200 -14.26 0.83 -7.28
CA ALA A 200 -14.81 -0.49 -7.57
C ALA A 200 -15.83 -0.96 -6.51
N GLN A 201 -15.62 -0.60 -5.24
CA GLN A 201 -16.55 -0.92 -4.16
C GLN A 201 -17.83 -0.08 -4.22
N ILE A 202 -17.73 1.22 -4.56
CA ILE A 202 -18.87 2.14 -4.68
C ILE A 202 -19.85 1.69 -5.77
N GLN A 203 -19.38 0.96 -6.80
CA GLN A 203 -20.26 0.38 -7.82
C GLN A 203 -21.19 -0.72 -7.25
N ARG A 204 -20.90 -1.29 -6.08
CA ARG A 204 -21.77 -2.27 -5.45
C ARG A 204 -22.97 -1.57 -4.81
N LEU A 205 -24.17 -2.09 -5.09
CA LEU A 205 -25.44 -1.50 -4.63
C LEU A 205 -25.52 -1.36 -3.10
N ASP A 206 -25.06 -2.37 -2.35
CA ASP A 206 -25.05 -2.38 -0.89
C ASP A 206 -24.18 -1.24 -0.31
N VAL A 207 -22.97 -1.07 -0.86
CA VAL A 207 -22.04 0.00 -0.45
C VAL A 207 -22.59 1.37 -0.84
N LYS A 208 -23.11 1.51 -2.07
CA LYS A 208 -23.69 2.76 -2.57
C LYS A 208 -24.86 3.24 -1.70
N LEU A 209 -25.78 2.34 -1.36
CA LEU A 209 -26.92 2.64 -0.48
C LEU A 209 -26.45 3.06 0.91
N ARG A 210 -25.43 2.39 1.47
CA ARG A 210 -24.88 2.74 2.78
C ARG A 210 -24.23 4.14 2.78
N ILE A 211 -23.49 4.50 1.73
CA ILE A 211 -22.88 5.83 1.61
C ILE A 211 -23.97 6.90 1.42
N LEU A 212 -24.96 6.65 0.54
CA LEU A 212 -26.09 7.56 0.34
C LEU A 212 -26.85 7.80 1.64
N TRP A 213 -27.15 6.74 2.39
CA TRP A 213 -27.82 6.84 3.69
C TRP A 213 -27.03 7.68 4.69
N ARG A 214 -25.72 7.46 4.82
CA ARG A 214 -24.85 8.28 5.69
C ARG A 214 -24.79 9.73 5.24
N ALA A 215 -24.65 9.98 3.94
CA ALA A 215 -24.63 11.33 3.38
C ALA A 215 -25.95 12.08 3.65
N MET A 216 -27.09 11.39 3.54
CA MET A 216 -28.41 11.94 3.88
C MET A 216 -28.53 12.28 5.36
N LEU A 217 -28.12 11.39 6.26
CA LEU A 217 -28.13 11.64 7.71
C LEU A 217 -27.25 12.84 8.09
N GLU A 218 -26.09 12.97 7.46
CA GLU A 218 -25.13 14.05 7.70
C GLU A 218 -25.48 15.34 6.95
N ARG A 219 -26.48 15.31 6.05
CA ARG A 219 -26.83 16.39 5.12
C ARG A 219 -25.62 16.92 4.32
N ARG A 220 -24.75 16.00 3.90
CA ARG A 220 -23.52 16.28 3.13
C ARG A 220 -23.62 15.71 1.72
N GLN A 221 -22.77 16.23 0.83
CA GLN A 221 -22.54 15.58 -0.45
C GLN A 221 -21.95 14.18 -0.24
N VAL A 222 -22.29 13.23 -1.12
CA VAL A 222 -21.91 11.81 -1.02
C VAL A 222 -20.41 11.64 -0.79
N LEU A 223 -19.59 12.34 -1.59
CA LEU A 223 -18.12 12.29 -1.52
C LEU A 223 -17.53 12.97 -0.29
N SER A 224 -18.31 13.82 0.39
CA SER A 224 -17.92 14.54 1.61
C SER A 224 -18.45 13.90 2.90
N SER A 225 -19.11 12.75 2.79
CA SER A 225 -19.67 12.03 3.93
C SER A 225 -18.58 11.35 4.76
N SER A 226 -18.84 11.13 6.06
CA SER A 226 -17.94 10.41 6.97
C SER A 226 -17.70 8.94 6.56
N ALA A 227 -18.51 8.42 5.64
CA ALA A 227 -18.28 7.11 5.03
C ALA A 227 -16.97 7.06 4.23
N LEU A 228 -16.56 8.20 3.67
CA LEU A 228 -15.40 8.34 2.79
C LEU A 228 -14.32 9.24 3.39
N ILE A 229 -14.63 10.00 4.45
CA ILE A 229 -13.68 10.92 5.09
C ILE A 229 -13.51 10.53 6.56
N ARG A 230 -12.27 10.25 6.94
CA ARG A 230 -11.87 9.99 8.33
C ARG A 230 -11.10 11.21 8.85
N ILE A 231 -11.54 11.74 9.98
CA ILE A 231 -10.96 12.94 10.60
C ILE A 231 -10.48 12.55 12.00
N GLY A 232 -9.23 12.90 12.31
CA GLY A 232 -8.63 12.75 13.62
C GLY A 232 -9.18 13.72 14.67
N ARG A 233 -8.44 13.89 15.75
CA ARG A 233 -8.79 14.74 16.90
C ARG A 233 -8.22 16.14 16.72
N ASN A 234 -8.88 17.12 17.33
CA ASN A 234 -8.45 18.52 17.35
C ASN A 234 -8.20 19.10 15.94
N VAL A 235 -9.00 18.70 14.96
CA VAL A 235 -8.92 19.20 13.59
C VAL A 235 -9.78 20.46 13.44
N GLN A 236 -9.19 21.53 12.90
CA GLN A 236 -9.88 22.78 12.59
C GLN A 236 -10.01 22.89 11.07
N ILE A 237 -11.24 23.06 10.59
CA ILE A 237 -11.54 23.11 9.15
C ILE A 237 -12.37 24.36 8.91
N ASP A 238 -11.86 25.27 8.08
CA ASP A 238 -12.61 26.43 7.66
C ASP A 238 -13.92 26.01 6.94
N PRO A 239 -15.05 26.69 7.17
CA PRO A 239 -16.33 26.33 6.55
C PRO A 239 -16.33 26.31 5.01
N THR A 240 -15.39 27.00 4.37
CA THR A 240 -15.28 27.06 2.90
C THR A 240 -14.35 25.99 2.31
N ALA A 241 -13.67 25.20 3.14
CA ALA A 241 -12.83 24.12 2.67
C ALA A 241 -13.66 22.94 2.11
N ILE A 242 -13.17 22.33 1.03
CA ILE A 242 -13.81 21.21 0.35
C ILE A 242 -13.00 19.95 0.60
N LEU A 243 -13.64 18.95 1.20
CA LEU A 243 -13.07 17.63 1.42
C LEU A 243 -13.83 16.58 0.60
N GLN A 244 -13.09 15.78 -0.16
CA GLN A 244 -13.63 14.70 -0.98
C GLN A 244 -12.89 13.40 -0.68
N GLY A 245 -13.62 12.32 -0.41
CA GLY A 245 -13.03 11.04 -0.06
C GLY A 245 -12.76 10.11 -1.25
N PRO A 246 -11.94 9.07 -1.06
CA PRO A 246 -11.41 8.60 0.23
C PRO A 246 -10.28 9.47 0.80
N THR A 247 -10.52 10.15 1.93
CA THR A 247 -9.54 11.07 2.54
C THR A 247 -9.40 10.80 4.02
N ILE A 248 -8.16 10.79 4.50
CA ILE A 248 -7.81 10.60 5.91
C ILE A 248 -7.09 11.84 6.38
N ILE A 249 -7.54 12.41 7.49
CA ILE A 249 -6.92 13.56 8.15
C ILE A 249 -6.48 13.12 9.54
N GLY A 250 -5.20 13.34 9.86
CA GLY A 250 -4.60 13.03 11.15
C GLY A 250 -5.06 13.94 12.29
N ASP A 251 -4.34 13.91 13.40
CA ASP A 251 -4.65 14.69 14.59
C ASP A 251 -4.01 16.09 14.52
N ASN A 252 -4.60 17.09 15.18
CA ASN A 252 -4.08 18.46 15.28
C ASN A 252 -3.83 19.13 13.92
N VAL A 253 -4.71 18.92 12.95
CA VAL A 253 -4.62 19.50 11.60
C VAL A 253 -5.42 20.79 11.51
N THR A 254 -4.88 21.82 10.85
CA THR A 254 -5.61 23.04 10.50
C THR A 254 -5.75 23.15 8.99
N ILE A 255 -6.97 23.40 8.50
CA ILE A 255 -7.30 23.56 7.08
C ILE A 255 -7.94 24.92 6.86
N GLY A 256 -7.25 25.78 6.10
CA GLY A 256 -7.63 27.15 5.82
C GLY A 256 -8.75 27.30 4.79
N ALA A 257 -9.24 28.53 4.65
CA ALA A 257 -10.35 28.86 3.77
C ALA A 257 -10.09 28.48 2.31
N GLY A 258 -11.12 27.95 1.64
CA GLY A 258 -11.08 27.59 0.22
C GLY A 258 -10.11 26.45 -0.15
N ALA A 259 -9.51 25.77 0.83
CA ALA A 259 -8.65 24.62 0.55
C ALA A 259 -9.45 23.44 -0.03
N VAL A 260 -8.86 22.68 -0.94
CA VAL A 260 -9.47 21.50 -1.55
C VAL A 260 -8.61 20.28 -1.30
N ILE A 261 -9.15 19.28 -0.60
CA ILE A 261 -8.45 18.04 -0.30
C ILE A 261 -9.27 16.88 -0.85
N ALA A 262 -8.71 16.15 -1.82
CA ALA A 262 -9.37 15.02 -2.45
C ALA A 262 -8.47 13.79 -2.50
N ASN A 263 -9.04 12.64 -2.19
CA ASN A 263 -8.40 11.33 -2.27
C ASN A 263 -7.00 11.30 -1.64
N SER A 264 -6.83 11.83 -0.44
CA SER A 264 -5.51 12.10 0.13
C SER A 264 -5.37 11.64 1.58
N ILE A 265 -4.14 11.38 2.00
CA ILE A 265 -3.78 11.21 3.41
C ILE A 265 -3.07 12.48 3.87
N ILE A 266 -3.62 13.13 4.89
CA ILE A 266 -3.01 14.25 5.58
C ILE A 266 -2.55 13.75 6.95
N GLY A 267 -1.26 13.88 7.22
CA GLY A 267 -0.68 13.52 8.51
C GLY A 267 -1.14 14.37 9.67
N SER A 268 -0.60 14.08 10.85
CA SER A 268 -0.87 14.81 12.08
C SER A 268 0.02 16.06 12.19
N ASN A 269 -0.46 17.07 12.90
CA ASN A 269 0.24 18.35 13.11
C ASN A 269 0.52 19.09 11.78
N VAL A 270 -0.38 18.96 10.81
CA VAL A 270 -0.26 19.61 9.50
C VAL A 270 -1.06 20.92 9.48
N ASN A 271 -0.49 21.95 8.85
CA ASN A 271 -1.21 23.19 8.54
C ASN A 271 -1.35 23.32 7.03
N ILE A 272 -2.59 23.45 6.56
CA ILE A 272 -2.95 23.65 5.16
C ILE A 272 -3.49 25.07 5.04
N GLY A 273 -2.75 25.92 4.33
CA GLY A 273 -3.08 27.33 4.14
C GLY A 273 -4.33 27.57 3.29
N GLN A 274 -4.69 28.85 3.17
CA GLN A 274 -5.82 29.29 2.36
C GLN A 274 -5.62 28.94 0.87
N GLY A 275 -6.63 28.34 0.25
CA GLY A 275 -6.67 28.04 -1.18
C GLY A 275 -5.77 26.88 -1.64
N VAL A 276 -5.10 26.18 -0.72
CA VAL A 276 -4.23 25.03 -1.04
C VAL A 276 -5.05 23.87 -1.62
N GLN A 277 -4.52 23.22 -2.64
CA GLN A 277 -5.13 22.05 -3.27
C GLN A 277 -4.24 20.81 -3.09
N VAL A 278 -4.75 19.81 -2.38
CA VAL A 278 -4.08 18.52 -2.15
C VAL A 278 -4.94 17.43 -2.79
N LEU A 279 -4.47 16.90 -3.92
CA LEU A 279 -5.21 15.92 -4.70
C LEU A 279 -4.37 14.64 -4.83
N LEU A 280 -4.97 13.48 -4.56
CA LEU A 280 -4.36 12.17 -4.77
C LEU A 280 -2.95 12.03 -4.13
N SER A 281 -2.79 12.56 -2.91
CA SER A 281 -1.48 12.79 -2.31
C SER A 281 -1.37 12.24 -0.88
N VAL A 282 -0.12 12.05 -0.43
CA VAL A 282 0.21 11.77 0.97
C VAL A 282 1.03 12.96 1.49
N VAL A 283 0.50 13.65 2.48
CA VAL A 283 1.17 14.74 3.19
C VAL A 283 1.65 14.21 4.54
N GLY A 284 2.96 14.32 4.78
CA GLY A 284 3.60 13.83 5.99
C GLY A 284 3.17 14.59 7.25
N ASP A 285 3.38 13.98 8.42
CA ASP A 285 3.23 14.65 9.70
C ASP A 285 4.11 15.91 9.79
N GLY A 286 3.59 16.97 10.44
CA GLY A 286 4.35 18.19 10.70
C GLY A 286 4.57 19.13 9.49
N CYS A 287 3.95 18.85 8.34
CA CYS A 287 4.06 19.71 7.17
C CYS A 287 3.28 21.03 7.30
N PHE A 288 3.75 22.07 6.60
CA PHE A 288 3.03 23.31 6.34
C PHE A 288 2.92 23.48 4.82
N LEU A 289 1.70 23.68 4.30
CA LEU A 289 1.40 23.86 2.88
C LEU A 289 0.76 25.21 2.62
#